data_AF-A0A7S0RCH7-F1
#
_entry.id   AF-A0A7S0RCH7-F1
#
_cell.length_a   1.000
_cell.length_b   1.000
_cell.length_c   1.000
_cell.angle_alpha   90.00
_cell.angle_beta   90.00
_cell.angle_gamma   90.00
#
_symmetry.space_group_name_H-M   'P 1'
#
loop_
_entity.id
_entity.type
_entity.pdbx_description
1 polymer ?
#
loop_
_entity_poly.entity_id
_entity_poly.type
_entity_poly.pdbx_seq_one_letter_code
_entity_poly.pdbx_strand_id
1 'polypeptide(L)'
;ANKRVVFLFADTQIVSESFVEDISNLLNTAEVPNLMQPSDLVAVFENIRARAKQAGMDGSKDLLYNFFVQEVKRNMHIVLSFSPVGDAFRERLRQFPSLVNCCTIDWFQAWPVDALEAVANKFLKEMGNALDDPLRHSLVGLCQAYHSRITAFSEEFLADLGRHNYVTPKNYLDFINNYKRALHTNRKMIDDMAGRLSGGLQKLIQAATEVDAMQKELSEAKVVVEQATKECNELLEVIASSTTEVETKAKAAVDKEAQLKIDSENIAVEKAEAEAALEEAIPALEEAAAALQDLRKEDITEIRSFAKPHILVQKVCECVVVLRGLKDVSWGGAKSMMADGNFLRSLVEFDKDSLTEKQVKKVKEYMKDPAFTYDSLRTISIAGAGLLKWVLAMVNYNNVAKTVEPKRKKVAEAEKNMRIAQKDLAQTKAQVEALNTELSRLSKQFEEKTAEQQDLKAKADLMERRLVAASRLIA
;
A
#
# COMPACT_ATOMS: atom_id res chain seq x y z
N ALA A 1 40.35 -21.82 -84.92
CA ALA A 1 39.68 -22.38 -86.11
C ALA A 1 39.55 -23.89 -85.95
N ASN A 2 38.55 -24.52 -86.57
CA ASN A 2 38.33 -25.98 -86.50
C ASN A 2 37.83 -26.56 -85.17
N LYS A 3 36.79 -25.95 -84.57
CA LYS A 3 36.16 -26.49 -83.36
C LYS A 3 34.98 -27.38 -83.75
N ARG A 4 34.77 -28.48 -83.02
CA ARG A 4 33.55 -29.27 -83.10
C ARG A 4 32.39 -28.47 -82.51
N VAL A 5 31.29 -28.36 -83.24
CA VAL A 5 30.12 -27.57 -82.87
C VAL A 5 28.84 -28.39 -83.08
N VAL A 6 27.87 -28.18 -82.20
CA VAL A 6 26.51 -28.73 -82.34
C VAL A 6 25.56 -27.59 -82.62
N PHE A 7 24.79 -27.71 -83.70
CA PHE A 7 23.71 -26.80 -84.02
C PHE A 7 22.39 -27.47 -83.66
N LEU A 8 21.82 -27.08 -82.52
CA LEU A 8 20.50 -27.53 -82.07
C LEU A 8 19.43 -26.59 -82.62
N PHE A 9 18.47 -27.14 -83.35
CA PHE A 9 17.39 -26.38 -83.95
C PHE A 9 16.04 -27.04 -83.64
N ALA A 10 15.20 -26.31 -82.91
CA ALA A 10 13.86 -26.74 -82.54
C ALA A 10 12.80 -26.20 -83.50
N ASP A 11 11.69 -26.91 -83.62
CA ASP A 11 10.54 -26.48 -84.43
C ASP A 11 9.98 -25.11 -84.01
N THR A 12 10.04 -24.77 -82.72
CA THR A 12 9.64 -23.45 -82.19
C THR A 12 10.50 -22.29 -82.71
N GLN A 13 11.68 -22.58 -83.27
CA GLN A 13 12.59 -21.57 -83.85
C GLN A 13 12.33 -21.34 -85.35
N ILE A 14 11.44 -22.14 -85.97
CA ILE A 14 11.04 -21.99 -87.37
C ILE A 14 10.05 -20.82 -87.48
N VAL A 15 10.57 -19.66 -87.86
CA VAL A 15 9.75 -18.47 -88.18
C VAL A 15 9.38 -18.45 -89.67
N SER A 16 10.27 -18.97 -90.52
CA SER A 16 10.11 -19.06 -91.97
C SER A 16 10.52 -20.46 -92.45
N GLU A 17 9.81 -21.01 -93.43
CA GLU A 17 10.16 -22.31 -94.03
C GLU A 17 11.50 -22.28 -94.77
N SER A 18 11.99 -21.09 -95.16
CA SER A 18 13.34 -20.92 -95.72
C SER A 18 14.44 -21.39 -94.78
N PHE A 19 14.22 -21.37 -93.46
CA PHE A 19 15.20 -21.88 -92.50
C PHE A 19 15.38 -23.40 -92.63
N VAL A 20 14.31 -24.12 -92.95
CA VAL A 20 14.35 -25.57 -93.16
C VAL A 20 15.01 -25.89 -94.50
N GLU A 21 14.81 -25.03 -95.51
CA GLU A 21 15.54 -25.09 -96.77
C GLU A 21 17.06 -24.92 -96.58
N ASP A 22 17.47 -23.92 -95.79
CA ASP A 22 18.89 -23.69 -95.47
C ASP A 22 19.49 -24.89 -94.71
N ILE A 23 18.75 -25.46 -93.75
CA ILE A 23 19.17 -26.68 -93.05
C ILE A 23 19.26 -27.87 -94.01
N SER A 24 18.30 -28.01 -94.92
CA SER A 24 18.33 -29.05 -95.95
C SER A 24 19.57 -28.92 -96.85
N ASN A 25 19.94 -27.69 -97.22
CA ASN A 25 21.16 -27.42 -97.97
C ASN A 25 22.40 -27.80 -97.13
N LEU A 26 22.47 -27.41 -95.86
CA LEU A 26 23.56 -27.82 -94.95
C LEU A 26 23.67 -29.34 -94.81
N LEU A 27 22.56 -30.06 -94.73
CA LEU A 27 22.57 -31.52 -94.60
C LEU A 27 23.07 -32.22 -95.88
N ASN A 28 22.72 -31.70 -97.06
CA ASN A 28 23.11 -32.28 -98.34
C ASN A 28 24.54 -31.90 -98.74
N THR A 29 24.86 -30.61 -98.76
CA THR A 29 26.09 -30.05 -99.34
C THR A 29 27.05 -29.47 -98.29
N ALA A 30 26.65 -29.38 -97.02
CA ALA A 30 27.39 -28.67 -95.97
C ALA A 30 27.65 -27.19 -96.28
N GLU A 31 26.79 -26.60 -97.12
CA GLU A 31 26.86 -25.21 -97.56
C GLU A 31 25.45 -24.63 -97.69
N VAL A 32 25.31 -23.33 -97.39
CA VAL A 32 24.10 -22.55 -97.70
C VAL A 32 24.42 -21.59 -98.84
N PRO A 33 23.67 -21.61 -99.96
CA PRO A 33 23.88 -20.70 -101.07
C PRO A 33 23.84 -19.23 -100.64
N ASN A 34 24.76 -18.41 -101.16
CA ASN A 34 24.85 -16.97 -100.89
C ASN A 34 25.04 -16.55 -99.43
N LEU A 35 25.39 -17.47 -98.52
CA LEU A 35 25.62 -17.15 -97.11
C LEU A 35 26.92 -16.36 -96.88
N MET A 36 28.00 -16.72 -97.58
CA MET A 36 29.31 -16.08 -97.45
C MET A 36 29.55 -15.11 -98.60
N GLN A 37 29.97 -13.88 -98.29
CA GLN A 37 30.36 -12.92 -99.31
C GLN A 37 31.78 -13.25 -99.83
N PRO A 38 32.15 -12.80 -101.04
CA PRO A 38 33.49 -13.03 -101.58
C PRO A 38 34.63 -12.52 -100.67
N SER A 39 34.38 -11.48 -99.86
CA SER A 39 35.31 -10.97 -98.85
C SER A 39 35.54 -11.95 -97.70
N ASP A 40 34.50 -12.66 -97.26
CA ASP A 40 34.57 -13.63 -96.16
C ASP A 40 35.41 -14.84 -96.57
N LEU A 41 35.26 -15.29 -97.81
CA LEU A 41 36.01 -16.42 -98.36
C LEU A 41 37.52 -16.16 -98.40
N VAL A 42 37.96 -14.91 -98.62
CA VAL A 42 39.39 -14.55 -98.60
C VAL A 42 39.97 -14.82 -97.21
N ALA A 43 39.30 -14.35 -96.15
CA ALA A 43 39.74 -14.57 -94.78
C ALA A 43 39.71 -16.06 -94.38
N VAL A 44 38.68 -16.79 -94.84
CA VAL A 44 38.57 -18.25 -94.63
C VAL A 44 39.73 -18.97 -95.31
N PHE A 45 40.03 -18.64 -96.57
CA PHE A 45 41.12 -19.26 -97.33
C PHE A 45 42.48 -19.02 -96.69
N GLU A 46 42.77 -17.81 -96.22
CA GLU A 46 44.00 -17.52 -95.47
C GLU A 46 44.11 -18.38 -94.20
N ASN A 47 43.01 -18.55 -93.47
CA ASN A 47 42.99 -19.32 -92.23
C ASN A 47 43.20 -20.82 -92.45
N ILE A 48 42.63 -21.40 -93.52
CA ILE A 48 42.69 -22.84 -93.78
C ILE A 48 43.92 -23.23 -94.62
N ARG A 49 44.60 -22.29 -95.27
CA ARG A 49 45.64 -22.57 -96.30
C ARG A 49 46.74 -23.51 -95.81
N ALA A 50 47.24 -23.31 -94.60
CA ALA A 50 48.28 -24.16 -94.03
C ALA A 50 47.82 -25.61 -93.85
N ARG A 51 46.56 -25.81 -93.45
CA ARG A 51 45.93 -27.14 -93.28
C ARG A 51 45.58 -27.75 -94.64
N ALA A 52 45.10 -26.96 -95.58
CA ALA A 52 44.80 -27.40 -96.93
C ALA A 52 46.07 -27.85 -97.68
N LYS A 53 47.19 -27.15 -97.49
CA LYS A 53 48.50 -27.54 -98.05
C LYS A 53 48.98 -28.89 -97.51
N GLN A 54 48.80 -29.15 -96.21
CA GLN A 54 49.12 -30.46 -95.62
C GLN A 54 48.25 -31.58 -96.22
N ALA A 55 47.02 -31.27 -96.63
CA ALA A 55 46.10 -32.19 -97.28
C ALA A 55 46.22 -32.22 -98.82
N GLY A 56 47.17 -31.48 -99.41
CA GLY A 56 47.39 -31.43 -100.86
C GLY A 56 46.31 -30.67 -101.66
N MET A 57 45.53 -29.79 -101.02
CA MET A 57 44.38 -29.09 -101.60
C MET A 57 44.58 -27.57 -101.71
N ASP A 58 45.82 -27.07 -101.87
CA ASP A 58 46.13 -25.63 -101.95
C ASP A 58 46.30 -25.07 -103.38
N GLY A 59 46.11 -25.90 -104.40
CA GLY A 59 46.41 -25.58 -105.81
C GLY A 59 45.44 -24.61 -106.52
N SER A 60 44.20 -24.47 -106.05
CA SER A 60 43.22 -23.53 -106.61
C SER A 60 42.24 -23.03 -105.54
N LYS A 61 41.52 -21.94 -105.82
CA LYS A 61 40.46 -21.44 -104.93
C LYS A 61 39.36 -22.48 -104.71
N ASP A 62 39.02 -23.23 -105.75
CA ASP A 62 37.99 -24.29 -105.67
C ASP A 62 38.45 -25.45 -104.78
N LEU A 63 39.72 -25.83 -104.83
CA LEU A 63 40.28 -26.88 -103.95
C LEU A 63 40.32 -26.42 -102.49
N LEU A 64 40.66 -25.15 -102.22
CA LEU A 64 40.61 -24.57 -100.88
C LEU A 64 39.16 -24.53 -100.35
N TYR A 65 38.20 -24.21 -101.22
CA TYR A 65 36.78 -24.21 -100.86
C TYR A 65 36.27 -25.61 -100.53
N ASN A 66 36.60 -26.60 -101.36
CA ASN A 66 36.25 -27.99 -101.09
C ASN A 66 36.86 -28.49 -99.77
N PHE A 67 38.11 -28.10 -99.46
CA PHE A 67 38.73 -28.41 -98.17
C PHE A 67 37.98 -27.75 -97.00
N PHE A 68 37.54 -26.51 -97.15
CA PHE A 68 36.71 -25.83 -96.16
C PHE A 68 35.39 -26.57 -95.89
N VAL A 69 34.65 -26.93 -96.94
CA VAL A 69 33.38 -27.66 -96.84
C VAL A 69 33.57 -29.02 -96.16
N GLN A 70 34.67 -29.74 -96.45
CA GLN A 70 35.00 -30.99 -95.76
C GLN A 70 35.26 -30.79 -94.26
N GLU A 71 35.95 -29.72 -93.88
CA GLU A 71 36.16 -29.39 -92.46
C GLU A 71 34.86 -28.98 -91.77
N VAL A 72 33.96 -28.26 -92.44
CA VAL A 72 32.62 -27.94 -91.93
C VAL A 72 31.84 -29.23 -91.69
N LYS A 73 31.77 -30.11 -92.69
CA LYS A 73 31.07 -31.41 -92.59
C LYS A 73 31.61 -32.30 -91.48
N ARG A 74 32.92 -32.27 -91.22
CA ARG A 74 33.54 -33.07 -90.14
C ARG A 74 33.26 -32.52 -88.74
N ASN A 75 33.11 -31.20 -88.61
CA ASN A 75 33.07 -30.55 -87.30
C ASN A 75 31.70 -30.03 -86.89
N MET A 76 30.74 -29.91 -87.82
CA MET A 76 29.39 -29.44 -87.53
C MET A 76 28.42 -30.63 -87.42
N HIS A 77 27.81 -30.79 -86.24
CA HIS A 77 26.74 -31.75 -86.02
C HIS A 77 25.41 -31.01 -85.88
N ILE A 78 24.42 -31.38 -86.71
CA ILE A 78 23.10 -30.76 -86.70
C ILE A 78 22.14 -31.68 -85.95
N VAL A 79 21.48 -31.14 -84.92
CA VAL A 79 20.47 -31.84 -84.11
C VAL A 79 19.15 -31.10 -84.29
N LEU A 80 18.14 -31.81 -84.79
CA LEU A 80 16.81 -31.27 -85.03
C LEU A 80 15.84 -31.84 -83.99
N SER A 81 15.17 -30.97 -83.24
CA SER A 81 14.15 -31.36 -82.26
C SER A 81 12.79 -30.90 -82.74
N PHE A 82 12.14 -31.71 -83.59
CA PHE A 82 10.83 -31.40 -84.17
C PHE A 82 9.74 -32.23 -83.49
N SER A 83 8.63 -31.58 -83.17
CA SER A 83 7.45 -32.24 -82.62
C SER A 83 6.75 -33.06 -83.70
N PRO A 84 6.39 -34.33 -83.42
CA PRO A 84 5.55 -35.13 -84.33
C PRO A 84 4.07 -34.72 -84.29
N VAL A 85 3.70 -33.74 -83.46
CA VAL A 85 2.33 -33.27 -83.27
C VAL A 85 1.93 -32.31 -84.40
N GLY A 86 0.78 -32.58 -85.02
CA GLY A 86 0.25 -31.80 -86.15
C GLY A 86 0.81 -32.23 -87.52
N ASP A 87 0.33 -31.58 -88.58
CA ASP A 87 0.69 -31.95 -89.96
C ASP A 87 1.94 -31.25 -90.50
N ALA A 88 2.36 -30.14 -89.88
CA ALA A 88 3.49 -29.33 -90.33
C ALA A 88 4.81 -30.12 -90.43
N PHE A 89 5.10 -30.99 -89.46
CA PHE A 89 6.30 -31.83 -89.54
C PHE A 89 6.22 -32.82 -90.72
N ARG A 90 5.05 -33.44 -90.95
CA ARG A 90 4.85 -34.37 -92.07
C ARG A 90 5.00 -33.67 -93.42
N GLU A 91 4.49 -32.45 -93.55
CA GLU A 91 4.64 -31.64 -94.76
C GLU A 91 6.11 -31.29 -95.02
N ARG A 92 6.84 -30.86 -93.99
CA ARG A 92 8.29 -30.58 -94.10
C ARG A 92 9.11 -31.81 -94.50
N LEU A 93 8.79 -32.99 -93.96
CA LEU A 93 9.47 -34.23 -94.36
C LEU A 93 9.23 -34.58 -95.84
N ARG A 94 8.07 -34.24 -96.42
CA ARG A 94 7.79 -34.42 -97.85
C ARG A 94 8.51 -33.39 -98.70
N GLN A 95 8.60 -32.14 -98.24
CA GLN A 95 9.27 -31.05 -98.95
C GLN A 95 10.79 -31.18 -98.90
N PHE A 96 11.35 -31.65 -97.79
CA PHE A 96 12.79 -31.74 -97.55
C PHE A 96 13.21 -33.18 -97.16
N PRO A 97 13.43 -34.08 -98.14
CA PRO A 97 13.82 -35.46 -97.88
C PRO A 97 15.17 -35.63 -97.15
N SER A 98 16.04 -34.61 -97.19
CA SER A 98 17.33 -34.57 -96.50
C SER A 98 17.21 -34.72 -94.99
N LEU A 99 16.10 -34.25 -94.41
CA LEU A 99 15.79 -34.39 -92.98
C LEU A 99 15.68 -35.87 -92.55
N VAL A 100 15.33 -36.76 -93.46
CA VAL A 100 15.26 -38.21 -93.23
C VAL A 100 16.52 -38.91 -93.71
N ASN A 101 16.99 -38.57 -94.90
CA ASN A 101 18.07 -39.29 -95.57
C ASN A 101 19.46 -39.00 -94.97
N CYS A 102 19.64 -37.82 -94.38
CA CYS A 102 20.93 -37.35 -93.87
C CYS A 102 21.00 -37.29 -92.33
N CYS A 103 19.90 -37.59 -91.62
CA CYS A 103 19.83 -37.58 -90.17
C CYS A 103 19.51 -38.97 -89.61
N THR A 104 19.96 -39.23 -88.37
CA THR A 104 19.50 -40.39 -87.61
C THR A 104 18.24 -39.99 -86.84
N ILE A 105 17.20 -40.81 -86.92
CA ILE A 105 15.92 -40.55 -86.24
C ILE A 105 15.96 -41.20 -84.86
N ASP A 106 15.75 -40.38 -83.84
CA ASP A 106 15.57 -40.82 -82.44
C ASP A 106 14.14 -40.49 -81.99
N TRP A 107 13.41 -41.50 -81.52
CA TRP A 107 12.00 -41.38 -81.17
C TRP A 107 11.80 -41.26 -79.66
N PHE A 108 11.32 -40.10 -79.21
CA PHE A 108 10.91 -39.90 -77.82
C PHE A 108 9.49 -40.40 -77.61
N GLN A 109 9.36 -41.54 -76.94
CA GLN A 109 8.06 -42.12 -76.58
C GLN A 109 7.48 -41.47 -75.32
N ALA A 110 6.16 -41.59 -75.16
CA ALA A 110 5.51 -41.27 -73.90
C ALA A 110 6.13 -42.08 -72.75
N TRP A 111 6.17 -41.49 -71.55
CA TRP A 111 6.78 -42.14 -70.40
C TRP A 111 5.97 -43.40 -70.01
N PRO A 112 6.63 -44.56 -69.88
CA PRO A 112 5.99 -45.76 -69.37
C PRO A 112 5.68 -45.64 -67.87
N VAL A 113 4.88 -46.58 -67.37
CA VAL A 113 4.36 -46.61 -65.99
C VAL A 113 5.50 -46.55 -64.96
N ASP A 114 6.55 -47.35 -65.16
CA ASP A 114 7.75 -47.41 -64.33
C ASP A 114 8.51 -46.07 -64.31
N ALA A 115 8.59 -45.37 -65.44
CA ALA A 115 9.18 -44.03 -65.50
C ALA A 115 8.36 -43.00 -64.72
N LEU A 116 7.02 -43.05 -64.81
CA LEU A 116 6.13 -42.17 -64.05
C LEU A 116 6.24 -42.39 -62.54
N GLU A 117 6.33 -43.65 -62.12
CA GLU A 117 6.55 -44.01 -60.71
C GLU A 117 7.93 -43.56 -60.22
N ALA A 118 8.99 -43.80 -60.99
CA ALA A 118 10.35 -43.41 -60.62
C ALA A 118 10.49 -41.89 -60.46
N VAL A 119 9.88 -41.11 -61.37
CA VAL A 119 9.86 -39.65 -61.29
C VAL A 119 9.07 -39.19 -60.07
N ALA A 120 7.85 -39.71 -59.85
CA ALA A 120 7.07 -39.34 -58.67
C ALA A 120 7.79 -39.69 -57.37
N ASN A 121 8.40 -40.88 -57.28
CA ASN A 121 9.12 -41.28 -56.09
C ASN A 121 10.30 -40.34 -55.80
N LYS A 122 11.07 -39.95 -56.83
CA LYS A 122 12.16 -38.98 -56.68
C LYS A 122 11.66 -37.64 -56.13
N PHE A 123 10.62 -37.06 -56.74
CA PHE A 123 10.09 -35.76 -56.34
C PHE A 123 9.41 -35.76 -54.97
N LEU A 124 8.71 -36.84 -54.62
CA LEU A 124 8.04 -36.98 -53.32
C LEU A 124 9.05 -37.29 -52.20
N LYS A 125 10.16 -38.00 -52.50
CA LYS A 125 11.23 -38.28 -51.53
C LYS A 125 11.97 -37.01 -51.11
N GLU A 126 12.08 -36.00 -51.98
CA GLU A 126 12.62 -34.68 -51.63
C GLU A 126 11.82 -33.97 -50.52
N MET A 127 10.57 -34.38 -50.25
CA MET A 127 9.81 -33.84 -49.12
C MET A 127 10.25 -34.41 -47.76
N GLY A 128 11.20 -35.34 -47.73
CA GLY A 128 11.78 -35.90 -46.51
C GLY A 128 10.71 -36.45 -45.56
N ASN A 129 10.80 -36.08 -44.28
CA ASN A 129 9.92 -36.54 -43.21
C ASN A 129 8.50 -35.98 -43.28
N ALA A 130 8.17 -35.16 -44.29
CA ALA A 130 6.81 -34.68 -44.46
C ALA A 130 5.82 -35.79 -44.85
N LEU A 131 6.31 -36.90 -45.41
CA LEU A 131 5.47 -38.04 -45.78
C LEU A 131 6.03 -39.32 -45.16
N ASP A 132 5.17 -40.06 -44.47
CA ASP A 132 5.49 -41.42 -44.04
C ASP A 132 5.72 -42.32 -45.25
N ASP A 133 6.63 -43.28 -45.13
CA ASP A 133 7.00 -44.17 -46.24
C ASP A 133 5.78 -44.89 -46.86
N PRO A 134 4.81 -45.45 -46.10
CA PRO A 134 3.63 -46.09 -46.68
C PRO A 134 2.73 -45.12 -47.47
N LEU A 135 2.55 -43.91 -46.96
CA LEU A 135 1.77 -42.86 -47.61
C LEU A 135 2.46 -42.39 -48.89
N ARG A 136 3.80 -42.25 -48.87
CA ARG A 136 4.58 -41.90 -50.05
C ARG A 136 4.40 -42.91 -51.18
N HIS A 137 4.49 -44.21 -50.90
CA HIS A 137 4.29 -45.25 -51.93
C HIS A 137 2.89 -45.19 -52.54
N SER A 138 1.87 -44.95 -51.70
CA SER A 138 0.49 -44.78 -52.16
C SER A 138 0.33 -43.54 -53.06
N LEU A 139 0.98 -42.43 -52.71
CA LEU A 139 0.97 -41.19 -53.50
C LEU A 139 1.71 -41.36 -54.84
N VAL A 140 2.81 -42.12 -54.88
CA VAL A 140 3.50 -42.45 -56.13
C VAL A 140 2.56 -43.17 -57.10
N GLY A 141 1.87 -44.21 -56.61
CA GLY A 141 0.88 -44.95 -57.42
C GLY A 141 -0.28 -44.06 -57.88
N LEU A 142 -0.76 -43.16 -57.03
CA LEU A 142 -1.81 -42.20 -57.42
C LEU A 142 -1.33 -41.22 -58.50
N CYS A 143 -0.13 -40.66 -58.39
CA CYS A 143 0.44 -39.77 -59.40
C CYS A 143 0.49 -40.47 -60.76
N GLN A 144 1.04 -41.69 -60.81
CA GLN A 144 1.12 -42.48 -62.03
C GLN A 144 -0.26 -42.78 -62.61
N ALA A 145 -1.21 -43.20 -61.77
CA ALA A 145 -2.56 -43.55 -62.19
C ALA A 145 -3.31 -42.33 -62.76
N TYR A 146 -3.18 -41.16 -62.13
CA TYR A 146 -3.80 -39.93 -62.62
C TYR A 146 -3.25 -39.52 -63.99
N HIS A 147 -1.93 -39.55 -64.17
CA HIS A 147 -1.36 -39.18 -65.46
C HIS A 147 -1.81 -40.14 -66.58
N SER A 148 -1.76 -41.44 -66.32
CA SER A 148 -2.19 -42.47 -67.28
C SER A 148 -3.66 -42.32 -67.66
N ARG A 149 -4.51 -42.00 -66.67
CA ARG A 149 -5.95 -41.81 -66.89
C ARG A 149 -6.27 -40.52 -67.64
N ILE A 150 -5.54 -39.44 -67.40
CA ILE A 150 -5.70 -38.17 -68.14
C ILE A 150 -5.29 -38.35 -69.61
N THR A 151 -4.26 -39.15 -69.88
CA THR A 151 -3.88 -39.52 -71.26
C THR A 151 -5.02 -40.26 -71.96
N ALA A 152 -5.60 -41.28 -71.33
CA ALA A 152 -6.76 -42.00 -71.88
C ALA A 152 -7.98 -41.08 -72.09
N PHE A 153 -8.30 -40.22 -71.12
CA PHE A 153 -9.39 -39.24 -71.26
C PHE A 153 -9.14 -38.21 -72.36
N SER A 154 -7.89 -37.92 -72.70
CA SER A 154 -7.58 -36.99 -73.80
C SER A 154 -7.84 -37.64 -75.16
N GLU A 155 -7.70 -38.96 -75.27
CA GLU A 155 -8.09 -39.73 -76.46
C GLU A 155 -9.61 -39.80 -76.60
N GLU A 156 -10.33 -40.09 -75.51
CA GLU A 156 -11.80 -40.07 -75.47
C GLU A 156 -12.35 -38.67 -75.84
N PHE A 157 -11.76 -37.62 -75.27
CA PHE A 157 -12.14 -36.24 -75.55
C PHE A 157 -11.96 -35.87 -77.03
N LEU A 158 -10.90 -36.37 -77.67
CA LEU A 158 -10.70 -36.20 -79.11
C LEU A 158 -11.75 -36.95 -79.91
N ALA A 159 -12.08 -38.19 -79.53
CA ALA A 159 -13.07 -39.01 -80.21
C ALA A 159 -14.47 -38.39 -80.16
N ASP A 160 -14.86 -37.86 -78.99
CA ASP A 160 -16.20 -37.34 -78.76
C ASP A 160 -16.42 -35.93 -79.31
N LEU A 161 -15.43 -35.05 -79.15
CA LEU A 161 -15.59 -33.61 -79.43
C LEU A 161 -14.73 -33.11 -80.60
N GLY A 162 -13.90 -33.97 -81.19
CA GLY A 162 -13.01 -33.60 -82.29
C GLY A 162 -11.95 -32.55 -81.91
N ARG A 163 -11.69 -32.35 -80.61
CA ARG A 163 -10.75 -31.36 -80.09
C ARG A 163 -9.56 -32.05 -79.45
N HIS A 164 -8.35 -31.60 -79.79
CA HIS A 164 -7.13 -32.12 -79.17
C HIS A 164 -6.89 -31.52 -77.78
N ASN A 165 -6.57 -32.38 -76.81
CA ASN A 165 -5.96 -32.03 -75.53
C ASN A 165 -4.62 -32.76 -75.42
N TYR A 166 -3.52 -32.02 -75.18
CA TYR A 166 -2.18 -32.59 -75.15
C TYR A 166 -1.69 -32.78 -73.72
N VAL A 167 -1.33 -34.02 -73.39
CA VAL A 167 -0.78 -34.40 -72.10
C VAL A 167 0.72 -34.56 -72.25
N THR A 168 1.50 -33.72 -71.57
CA THR A 168 2.98 -33.74 -71.66
C THR A 168 3.61 -34.13 -70.31
N PRO A 169 4.85 -34.68 -70.31
CA PRO A 169 5.59 -34.90 -69.07
C PRO A 169 5.74 -33.63 -68.22
N LYS A 170 5.77 -32.45 -68.84
CA LYS A 170 5.77 -31.17 -68.12
C LYS A 170 4.53 -31.00 -67.25
N ASN A 171 3.34 -31.33 -67.77
CA ASN A 171 2.09 -31.26 -66.98
C ASN A 171 2.15 -32.18 -65.76
N TYR A 172 2.79 -33.35 -65.88
CA TYR A 172 2.99 -34.28 -64.77
C TYR A 172 3.92 -33.71 -63.69
N LEU A 173 5.05 -33.15 -64.10
CA LEU A 173 6.00 -32.50 -63.18
C LEU A 173 5.36 -31.31 -62.48
N ASP A 174 4.59 -30.49 -63.20
CA ASP A 174 3.87 -29.35 -62.64
C ASP A 174 2.81 -29.81 -61.63
N PHE A 175 2.08 -30.89 -61.91
CA PHE A 175 1.13 -31.50 -60.96
C PHE A 175 1.80 -31.88 -59.64
N ILE A 176 2.92 -32.60 -59.69
CA ILE A 176 3.64 -33.02 -58.48
C ILE A 176 4.18 -31.80 -57.72
N ASN A 177 4.75 -30.82 -58.43
CA ASN A 177 5.26 -29.60 -57.80
C ASN A 177 4.14 -28.76 -57.16
N ASN A 178 2.98 -28.68 -57.79
CA ASN A 178 1.81 -28.00 -57.24
C ASN A 178 1.30 -28.72 -55.99
N TYR A 179 1.27 -30.05 -55.99
CA TYR A 179 0.95 -30.83 -54.80
C TYR A 179 1.94 -30.55 -53.65
N LYS A 180 3.25 -30.56 -53.92
CA LYS A 180 4.29 -30.23 -52.92
C LYS A 180 4.06 -28.85 -52.29
N ARG A 181 3.83 -27.84 -53.13
CA ARG A 181 3.58 -26.45 -52.69
C ARG A 181 2.30 -26.35 -51.87
N ALA A 182 1.20 -26.91 -52.37
CA ALA A 182 -0.10 -26.86 -51.69
C ALA A 182 -0.04 -27.56 -50.33
N LEU A 183 0.59 -28.73 -50.25
CA LEU A 183 0.76 -29.46 -48.99
C LEU A 183 1.55 -28.64 -47.96
N HIS A 184 2.67 -28.04 -48.38
CA HIS A 184 3.48 -27.21 -47.51
C HIS A 184 2.70 -25.99 -46.99
N THR A 185 2.04 -25.24 -47.87
CA THR A 185 1.25 -24.06 -47.50
C THR A 185 0.12 -24.42 -46.55
N ASN A 186 -0.63 -25.49 -46.84
CA ASN A 186 -1.76 -25.89 -46.01
C ASN A 186 -1.32 -26.39 -44.64
N ARG A 187 -0.24 -27.18 -44.57
CA ARG A 187 0.31 -27.62 -43.27
C ARG A 187 0.80 -26.45 -42.45
N LYS A 188 1.57 -25.55 -43.05
CA LYS A 188 2.03 -24.34 -42.35
C LYS A 188 0.86 -23.53 -41.80
N MET A 189 -0.21 -23.33 -42.59
CA MET A 189 -1.41 -22.62 -42.12
C MET A 189 -2.05 -23.33 -40.92
N ILE A 190 -2.18 -24.65 -40.98
CA ILE A 190 -2.77 -25.46 -39.89
C ILE A 190 -1.86 -25.42 -38.65
N ASP A 191 -0.55 -25.55 -38.82
CA ASP A 191 0.43 -25.50 -37.74
C ASP A 191 0.44 -24.12 -37.06
N ASP A 192 0.36 -23.03 -37.84
CA ASP A 192 0.25 -21.67 -37.32
C ASP A 192 -1.07 -21.48 -36.52
N MET A 193 -2.18 -22.01 -37.03
CA MET A 193 -3.47 -21.99 -36.32
C MET A 193 -3.45 -22.82 -35.04
N ALA A 194 -2.85 -24.02 -35.08
CA ALA A 194 -2.68 -24.90 -33.93
C ALA A 194 -1.76 -24.27 -32.88
N GLY A 195 -0.66 -23.65 -33.30
CA GLY A 195 0.24 -22.89 -32.44
C GLY A 195 -0.46 -21.72 -31.75
N ARG A 196 -1.27 -20.95 -32.50
CA ARG A 196 -2.09 -19.88 -31.92
C ARG A 196 -3.10 -20.40 -30.91
N LEU A 197 -3.78 -21.49 -31.21
CA LEU A 197 -4.74 -22.12 -30.29
C LEU A 197 -4.04 -22.64 -29.04
N SER A 198 -2.90 -23.30 -29.18
CA SER A 198 -2.09 -23.80 -28.06
C SER A 198 -1.60 -22.65 -27.18
N GLY A 199 -1.11 -21.56 -27.77
CA GLY A 199 -0.71 -20.37 -27.03
C GLY A 199 -1.87 -19.70 -26.29
N GLY A 200 -3.03 -19.61 -26.94
CA GLY A 200 -4.27 -19.12 -26.30
C GLY A 200 -4.72 -20.00 -25.13
N LEU A 201 -4.72 -21.32 -25.32
CA LEU A 201 -5.06 -22.28 -24.28
C LEU A 201 -4.10 -22.19 -23.08
N GLN A 202 -2.79 -22.06 -23.34
CA GLN A 202 -1.81 -21.88 -22.27
C GLN A 202 -2.06 -20.59 -21.47
N LYS A 203 -2.48 -19.51 -22.13
CA LYS A 203 -2.86 -18.26 -21.46
C LYS A 203 -4.13 -18.41 -20.62
N LEU A 204 -5.12 -19.15 -21.10
CA LEU A 204 -6.33 -19.45 -20.32
C LEU A 204 -6.01 -20.30 -19.09
N ILE A 205 -5.16 -21.31 -19.22
CA ILE A 205 -4.71 -22.15 -18.09
C ILE A 205 -3.94 -21.30 -17.06
N GLN A 206 -3.05 -20.42 -17.53
CA GLN A 206 -2.32 -19.50 -16.67
C GLN A 206 -3.29 -18.60 -15.90
N ALA A 207 -4.24 -17.95 -16.59
CA ALA A 207 -5.23 -17.08 -15.97
C ALA A 207 -6.11 -17.82 -14.95
N ALA A 208 -6.54 -19.05 -15.26
CA ALA A 208 -7.30 -19.88 -14.32
C ALA A 208 -6.49 -20.19 -13.05
N THR A 209 -5.21 -20.53 -13.19
CA THR A 209 -4.32 -20.80 -12.06
C THR A 209 -4.12 -19.55 -11.19
N GLU A 210 -3.96 -18.38 -11.80
CA GLU A 210 -3.82 -17.10 -11.10
C GLU A 210 -5.12 -16.69 -10.37
N VAL A 211 -6.28 -16.93 -10.99
CA VAL A 211 -7.59 -16.70 -10.34
C VAL A 211 -7.81 -17.64 -9.15
N ASP A 212 -7.46 -18.92 -9.28
CA ASP A 212 -7.53 -19.88 -8.18
C ASP A 212 -6.63 -19.49 -7.01
N ALA A 213 -5.42 -18.99 -7.30
CA ALA A 213 -4.51 -18.47 -6.27
C ALA A 213 -5.09 -17.22 -5.58
N MET A 214 -5.59 -16.26 -6.36
CA MET A 214 -6.23 -15.04 -5.84
C MET A 214 -7.48 -15.35 -5.01
N GLN A 215 -8.24 -16.39 -5.37
CA GLN A 215 -9.40 -16.86 -4.60
C GLN A 215 -9.00 -17.37 -3.21
N LYS A 216 -7.88 -18.10 -3.11
CA LYS A 216 -7.34 -18.55 -1.83
C LYS A 216 -6.86 -17.37 -0.98
N GLU A 217 -6.07 -16.47 -1.55
CA GLU A 217 -5.59 -15.27 -0.86
C GLU A 217 -6.75 -14.40 -0.36
N LEU A 218 -7.80 -14.21 -1.16
CA LEU A 218 -8.98 -13.44 -0.76
C LEU A 218 -9.72 -14.10 0.42
N SER A 219 -9.80 -15.44 0.44
CA SER A 219 -10.43 -16.16 1.54
C SER A 219 -9.68 -15.98 2.86
N GLU A 220 -8.34 -16.02 2.83
CA GLU A 220 -7.49 -15.76 3.98
C GLU A 220 -7.58 -14.31 4.44
N ALA A 221 -7.54 -13.36 3.50
CA ALA A 221 -7.66 -11.93 3.78
C ALA A 221 -9.01 -11.58 4.43
N LYS A 222 -10.13 -12.19 3.98
CA LYS A 222 -11.46 -11.99 4.58
C LYS A 222 -11.49 -12.41 6.06
N VAL A 223 -10.85 -13.54 6.41
CA VAL A 223 -10.74 -14.01 7.81
C VAL A 223 -9.95 -13.00 8.65
N VAL A 224 -8.84 -12.47 8.14
CA VAL A 224 -8.02 -11.47 8.85
C VAL A 224 -8.79 -10.16 9.05
N VAL A 225 -9.53 -9.69 8.04
CA VAL A 225 -10.37 -8.48 8.15
C VAL A 225 -11.47 -8.66 9.18
N GLU A 226 -12.10 -9.83 9.23
CA GLU A 226 -13.17 -10.12 10.20
C GLU A 226 -12.62 -10.17 11.63
N GLN A 227 -11.45 -10.80 11.83
CA GLN A 227 -10.77 -10.81 13.13
C GLN A 227 -10.36 -9.40 13.58
N ALA A 228 -9.77 -8.58 12.68
CA ALA A 228 -9.40 -7.19 12.99
C ALA A 228 -10.64 -6.32 13.30
N THR A 229 -11.76 -6.57 12.62
CA THR A 229 -13.04 -5.90 12.89
C THR A 229 -13.56 -6.24 14.27
N LYS A 230 -13.45 -7.51 14.68
CA LYS A 230 -13.83 -7.96 16.01
C LYS A 230 -12.98 -7.30 17.09
N GLU A 231 -11.66 -7.27 16.92
CA GLU A 231 -10.74 -6.61 17.86
C GLU A 231 -11.01 -5.10 18.00
N CYS A 232 -11.32 -4.41 16.90
CA CYS A 232 -11.71 -2.99 16.95
C CYS A 232 -13.02 -2.79 17.72
N ASN A 233 -14.03 -3.65 17.51
CA ASN A 233 -15.31 -3.56 18.22
C ASN A 233 -15.15 -3.81 19.73
N GLU A 234 -14.34 -4.80 20.12
CA GLU A 234 -14.03 -5.08 21.53
C GLU A 234 -13.32 -3.89 22.20
N LEU A 235 -12.36 -3.28 21.52
CA LEU A 235 -11.67 -2.09 22.04
C LEU A 235 -12.60 -0.87 22.15
N LEU A 236 -13.54 -0.71 21.21
CA LEU A 236 -14.56 0.34 21.26
C LEU A 236 -15.47 0.19 22.49
N GLU A 237 -15.88 -1.03 22.84
CA GLU A 237 -16.67 -1.29 24.05
C GLU A 237 -15.90 -0.94 25.33
N VAL A 238 -14.59 -1.26 25.38
CA VAL A 238 -13.71 -0.89 26.50
C VAL A 238 -13.53 0.63 26.61
N ILE A 239 -13.39 1.34 25.48
CA ILE A 239 -13.31 2.80 25.47
C ILE A 239 -14.65 3.40 25.92
N ALA A 240 -15.78 2.91 25.42
CA ALA A 240 -17.11 3.40 25.79
C ALA A 240 -17.36 3.25 27.30
N SER A 241 -17.10 2.07 27.86
CA SER A 241 -17.23 1.83 29.31
C SER A 241 -16.28 2.72 30.12
N SER A 242 -15.00 2.77 29.74
CA SER A 242 -14.01 3.64 30.42
C SER A 242 -14.36 5.13 30.34
N THR A 243 -14.95 5.59 29.22
CA THR A 243 -15.43 6.97 29.06
C THR A 243 -16.57 7.27 30.02
N THR A 244 -17.54 6.37 30.15
CA THR A 244 -18.62 6.56 31.13
C THR A 244 -18.11 6.57 32.57
N GLU A 245 -17.09 5.77 32.91
CA GLU A 245 -16.44 5.79 34.22
C GLU A 245 -15.70 7.10 34.49
N VAL A 246 -14.98 7.63 33.50
CA VAL A 246 -14.30 8.93 33.60
C VAL A 246 -15.32 10.04 33.79
N GLU A 247 -16.38 10.10 32.97
CA GLU A 247 -17.40 11.15 33.06
C GLU A 247 -18.12 11.16 34.41
N THR A 248 -18.45 9.98 34.95
CA THR A 248 -19.10 9.87 36.27
C THR A 248 -18.19 10.33 37.40
N LYS A 249 -16.91 9.92 37.40
CA LYS A 249 -15.92 10.34 38.42
C LYS A 249 -15.54 11.81 38.27
N ALA A 250 -15.47 12.34 37.06
CA ALA A 250 -15.20 13.75 36.79
C ALA A 250 -16.35 14.64 37.28
N LYS A 251 -17.61 14.28 36.99
CA LYS A 251 -18.79 14.97 37.54
C LYS A 251 -18.77 14.96 39.08
N ALA A 252 -18.52 13.80 39.68
CA ALA A 252 -18.42 13.69 41.14
C ALA A 252 -17.28 14.55 41.74
N ALA A 253 -16.16 14.73 41.01
CA ALA A 253 -15.07 15.60 41.44
C ALA A 253 -15.45 17.09 41.34
N VAL A 254 -16.12 17.51 40.26
CA VAL A 254 -16.62 18.89 40.08
C VAL A 254 -17.65 19.24 41.15
N ASP A 255 -18.60 18.35 41.42
CA ASP A 255 -19.63 18.57 42.45
C ASP A 255 -19.01 18.67 43.84
N LYS A 256 -18.03 17.79 44.17
CA LYS A 256 -17.28 17.86 45.43
C LYS A 256 -16.43 19.13 45.55
N GLU A 257 -15.85 19.61 44.45
CA GLU A 257 -15.07 20.86 44.43
C GLU A 257 -15.96 22.09 44.66
N ALA A 258 -17.15 22.13 44.04
CA ALA A 258 -18.12 23.19 44.27
C ALA A 258 -18.58 23.22 45.74
N GLN A 259 -18.87 22.05 46.32
CA GLN A 259 -19.27 21.95 47.73
C GLN A 259 -18.13 22.39 48.67
N LEU A 260 -16.89 21.94 48.41
CA LEU A 260 -15.72 22.33 49.20
C LEU A 260 -15.46 23.85 49.16
N LYS A 261 -15.74 24.50 48.02
CA LYS A 261 -15.61 25.96 47.90
C LYS A 261 -16.62 26.67 48.80
N ILE A 262 -17.89 26.25 48.77
CA ILE A 262 -18.95 26.77 49.64
C ILE A 262 -18.59 26.55 51.11
N ASP A 263 -18.14 25.35 51.47
CA ASP A 263 -17.76 25.02 52.84
C ASP A 263 -16.55 25.85 53.31
N SER A 264 -15.59 26.13 52.41
CA SER A 264 -14.43 26.98 52.72
C SER A 264 -14.79 28.44 52.97
N GLU A 265 -15.74 28.98 52.20
CA GLU A 265 -16.25 30.35 52.37
C GLU A 265 -17.02 30.46 53.71
N ASN A 266 -17.84 29.46 54.04
CA ASN A 266 -18.56 29.40 55.31
C ASN A 266 -17.60 29.31 56.52
N ILE A 267 -16.58 28.45 56.46
CA ILE A 267 -15.57 28.33 57.52
C ILE A 267 -14.79 29.64 57.69
N ALA A 268 -14.48 30.36 56.60
CA ALA A 268 -13.81 31.66 56.67
C ALA A 268 -14.65 32.73 57.36
N VAL A 269 -15.96 32.76 57.10
CA VAL A 269 -16.91 33.66 57.80
C VAL A 269 -17.02 33.30 59.28
N GLU A 270 -17.21 32.02 59.62
CA GLU A 270 -17.32 31.58 61.03
C GLU A 270 -16.04 31.82 61.83
N LYS A 271 -14.87 31.70 61.17
CA LYS A 271 -13.56 32.03 61.74
C LYS A 271 -13.41 33.52 61.99
N ALA A 272 -13.75 34.36 61.02
CA ALA A 272 -13.70 35.81 61.15
C ALA A 272 -14.63 36.32 62.28
N GLU A 273 -15.83 35.75 62.41
CA GLU A 273 -16.74 36.07 63.51
C GLU A 273 -16.21 35.63 64.88
N ALA A 274 -15.53 34.49 64.96
CA ALA A 274 -14.95 33.99 66.21
C ALA A 274 -13.72 34.80 66.64
N GLU A 275 -12.90 35.25 65.69
CA GLU A 275 -11.72 36.08 65.94
C GLU A 275 -12.11 37.53 66.29
N ALA A 276 -13.08 38.13 65.57
CA ALA A 276 -13.56 39.48 65.86
C ALA A 276 -14.18 39.62 67.26
N ALA A 277 -14.94 38.61 67.71
CA ALA A 277 -15.52 38.59 69.05
C ALA A 277 -14.47 38.47 70.17
N LEU A 278 -13.30 37.89 69.88
CA LEU A 278 -12.19 37.79 70.83
C LEU A 278 -11.37 39.07 70.87
N GLU A 279 -11.15 39.69 69.71
CA GLU A 279 -10.41 40.95 69.56
C GLU A 279 -11.07 42.09 70.34
N GLU A 280 -12.40 42.08 70.51
CA GLU A 280 -13.15 43.06 71.31
C GLU A 280 -12.79 42.99 72.82
N ALA A 281 -12.35 41.84 73.32
CA ALA A 281 -12.02 41.64 74.74
C ALA A 281 -10.54 41.85 75.09
N ILE A 282 -9.65 41.92 74.10
CA ILE A 282 -8.20 42.10 74.30
C ILE A 282 -7.87 43.54 74.77
N PRO A 283 -8.43 44.62 74.19
CA PRO A 283 -8.16 45.99 74.64
C PRO A 283 -8.55 46.24 76.09
N ALA A 284 -9.68 45.68 76.54
CA ALA A 284 -10.14 45.81 77.92
C ALA A 284 -9.21 45.13 78.94
N LEU A 285 -8.52 44.06 78.52
CA LEU A 285 -7.51 43.35 79.31
C LEU A 285 -6.18 44.11 79.35
N GLU A 286 -5.73 44.64 78.23
CA GLU A 286 -4.51 45.45 78.13
C GLU A 286 -4.65 46.75 78.94
N GLU A 287 -5.82 47.40 78.90
CA GLU A 287 -6.12 48.59 79.69
C GLU A 287 -6.15 48.30 81.21
N ALA A 288 -6.60 47.10 81.59
CA ALA A 288 -6.56 46.62 82.97
C ALA A 288 -5.14 46.25 83.43
N ALA A 289 -4.32 45.67 82.56
CA ALA A 289 -2.91 45.40 82.85
C ALA A 289 -2.09 46.69 83.00
N ALA A 290 -2.34 47.70 82.15
CA ALA A 290 -1.75 49.02 82.27
C ALA A 290 -2.16 49.70 83.59
N ALA A 291 -3.43 49.64 83.95
CA ALA A 291 -3.92 50.18 85.22
C ALA A 291 -3.31 49.50 86.47
N LEU A 292 -2.83 48.26 86.36
CA LEU A 292 -2.06 47.59 87.43
C LEU A 292 -0.59 48.00 87.45
N GLN A 293 0.02 48.31 86.30
CA GLN A 293 1.40 48.79 86.22
C GLN A 293 1.55 50.22 86.77
N ASP A 294 0.49 51.03 86.67
CA ASP A 294 0.43 52.38 87.26
C ASP A 294 0.35 52.37 88.79
N LEU A 295 0.01 51.22 89.42
CA LEU A 295 -0.02 51.07 90.87
C LEU A 295 1.38 50.89 91.43
N ARG A 296 1.75 51.70 92.43
CA ARG A 296 3.05 51.60 93.09
C ARG A 296 2.95 50.75 94.36
N LYS A 297 4.10 50.25 94.81
CA LYS A 297 4.18 49.40 96.02
C LYS A 297 3.70 50.15 97.27
N GLU A 298 3.86 51.47 97.28
CA GLU A 298 3.42 52.36 98.35
C GLU A 298 1.89 52.35 98.47
N ASP A 299 1.16 52.36 97.35
CA ASP A 299 -0.31 52.41 97.33
C ASP A 299 -0.95 51.10 97.84
N ILE A 300 -0.30 49.96 97.57
CA ILE A 300 -0.70 48.66 98.15
C ILE A 300 -0.36 48.59 99.65
N THR A 301 0.74 49.23 100.07
CA THR A 301 1.13 49.32 101.48
C THR A 301 0.15 50.19 102.29
N GLU A 302 -0.40 51.24 101.67
CA GLU A 302 -1.45 52.09 102.24
C GLU A 302 -2.72 51.27 102.53
N ILE A 303 -3.25 50.55 101.54
CA ILE A 303 -4.42 49.67 101.70
C ILE A 303 -4.18 48.62 102.80
N ARG A 304 -2.97 48.07 102.90
CA ARG A 304 -2.58 47.08 103.91
C ARG A 304 -2.56 47.64 105.35
N SER A 305 -2.30 48.94 105.50
CA SER A 305 -2.14 49.60 106.80
C SER A 305 -3.46 49.88 107.53
N PHE A 306 -4.60 49.77 106.84
CA PHE A 306 -5.91 49.96 107.46
C PHE A 306 -6.22 48.91 108.53
N ALA A 307 -6.51 49.38 109.75
CA ALA A 307 -6.96 48.54 110.86
C ALA A 307 -8.39 47.99 110.63
N LYS A 308 -9.25 48.80 109.98
CA LYS A 308 -10.58 48.41 109.51
C LYS A 308 -10.86 49.14 108.18
N PRO A 309 -10.66 48.48 107.01
CA PRO A 309 -10.82 49.13 105.70
C PRO A 309 -12.28 49.48 105.42
N HIS A 310 -12.51 50.42 104.50
CA HIS A 310 -13.84 50.69 103.96
C HIS A 310 -14.39 49.43 103.27
N ILE A 311 -15.68 49.13 103.46
CA ILE A 311 -16.33 47.89 102.99
C ILE A 311 -16.09 47.65 101.49
N LEU A 312 -16.12 48.70 100.67
CA LEU A 312 -15.87 48.60 99.23
C LEU A 312 -14.43 48.20 98.86
N VAL A 313 -13.43 48.71 99.58
CA VAL A 313 -12.00 48.35 99.37
C VAL A 313 -11.76 46.91 99.81
N GLN A 314 -12.36 46.51 100.93
CA GLN A 314 -12.31 45.12 101.40
C GLN A 314 -12.92 44.16 100.37
N LYS A 315 -14.09 44.47 99.82
CA LYS A 315 -14.76 43.66 98.79
C LYS A 315 -13.92 43.49 97.52
N VAL A 316 -13.19 44.53 97.07
CA VAL A 316 -12.28 44.40 95.91
C VAL A 316 -11.10 43.49 96.22
N CYS A 317 -10.46 43.68 97.36
CA CYS A 317 -9.33 42.83 97.74
C CYS A 317 -9.77 41.36 97.89
N GLU A 318 -10.97 41.10 98.44
CA GLU A 318 -11.57 39.78 98.47
C GLU A 318 -11.87 39.21 97.06
N CYS A 319 -12.32 40.05 96.11
CA CYS A 319 -12.50 39.62 94.72
C CYS A 319 -11.18 39.19 94.06
N VAL A 320 -10.08 39.89 94.34
CA VAL A 320 -8.75 39.51 93.83
C VAL A 320 -8.27 38.18 94.44
N VAL A 321 -8.53 37.95 95.73
CA VAL A 321 -8.25 36.66 96.41
C VAL A 321 -9.04 35.51 95.78
N VAL A 322 -10.32 35.75 95.47
CA VAL A 322 -11.20 34.75 94.82
C VAL A 322 -10.72 34.43 93.40
N LEU A 323 -10.36 35.44 92.60
CA LEU A 323 -9.84 35.23 91.24
C LEU A 323 -8.50 34.47 91.23
N ARG A 324 -7.63 34.70 92.22
CA ARG A 324 -6.38 33.94 92.39
C ARG A 324 -6.56 32.55 93.00
N GLY A 325 -7.77 32.18 93.44
CA GLY A 325 -8.06 30.83 93.96
C GLY A 325 -7.50 30.54 95.36
N LEU A 326 -7.22 31.57 96.15
CA LEU A 326 -6.73 31.42 97.52
C LEU A 326 -7.88 31.02 98.46
N LYS A 327 -7.62 30.13 99.43
CA LYS A 327 -8.65 29.50 100.29
C LYS A 327 -9.24 30.45 101.34
N ASP A 328 -8.47 31.44 101.79
CA ASP A 328 -8.90 32.39 102.84
C ASP A 328 -9.46 33.67 102.23
N VAL A 329 -10.78 33.67 101.94
CA VAL A 329 -11.52 34.83 101.43
C VAL A 329 -11.99 35.69 102.59
N SER A 330 -11.02 36.29 103.28
CA SER A 330 -11.25 37.26 104.35
C SER A 330 -10.27 38.43 104.19
N TRP A 331 -10.53 39.54 104.87
CA TRP A 331 -9.57 40.65 104.92
C TRP A 331 -8.17 40.20 105.38
N GLY A 332 -8.09 39.20 106.27
CA GLY A 332 -6.82 38.61 106.71
C GLY A 332 -6.06 37.93 105.56
N GLY A 333 -6.74 37.10 104.76
CA GLY A 333 -6.16 36.46 103.58
C GLY A 333 -5.79 37.45 102.48
N ALA A 334 -6.61 38.48 102.26
CA ALA A 334 -6.31 39.56 101.32
C ALA A 334 -5.08 40.37 101.75
N LYS A 335 -4.95 40.66 103.05
CA LYS A 335 -3.79 41.36 103.63
C LYS A 335 -2.51 40.54 103.52
N SER A 336 -2.60 39.21 103.68
CA SER A 336 -1.48 38.28 103.48
C SER A 336 -1.04 38.23 102.01
N MET A 337 -1.98 38.17 101.07
CA MET A 337 -1.71 38.20 99.64
C MET A 337 -1.01 39.50 99.20
N MET A 338 -1.45 40.65 99.71
CA MET A 338 -0.84 41.95 99.42
C MET A 338 0.52 42.17 100.11
N ALA A 339 0.90 41.30 101.06
CA ALA A 339 2.21 41.36 101.72
C ALA A 339 3.33 40.75 100.88
N ASP A 340 3.00 39.94 99.86
CA ASP A 340 3.97 39.38 98.92
C ASP A 340 4.55 40.49 98.02
N GLY A 341 5.89 40.56 97.97
CA GLY A 341 6.61 41.54 97.14
C GLY A 341 6.37 41.39 95.64
N ASN A 342 5.87 40.24 95.19
CA ASN A 342 5.57 39.94 93.78
C ASN A 342 4.07 40.02 93.44
N PHE A 343 3.22 40.51 94.35
CA PHE A 343 1.76 40.52 94.19
C PHE A 343 1.30 41.18 92.87
N LEU A 344 1.76 42.41 92.57
CA LEU A 344 1.36 43.12 91.34
C LEU A 344 1.82 42.39 90.07
N ARG A 345 3.06 41.87 90.03
CA ARG A 345 3.55 41.08 88.89
C ARG A 345 2.69 39.82 88.67
N SER A 346 2.28 39.16 89.74
CA SER A 346 1.42 37.97 89.66
C SER A 346 0.00 38.24 89.14
N LEU A 347 -0.46 39.49 89.19
CA LEU A 347 -1.74 39.90 88.59
C LEU A 347 -1.60 40.25 87.10
N VAL A 348 -0.45 40.78 86.69
CA VAL A 348 -0.14 41.07 85.28
C VAL A 348 0.14 39.79 84.49
N GLU A 349 0.89 38.86 85.07
CA GLU A 349 1.21 37.55 84.46
C GLU A 349 0.11 36.49 84.70
N PHE A 350 -1.05 36.90 85.19
CA PHE A 350 -2.12 35.97 85.54
C PHE A 350 -2.68 35.29 84.29
N ASP A 351 -2.79 33.96 84.35
CA ASP A 351 -3.38 33.17 83.27
C ASP A 351 -4.90 33.36 83.23
N LYS A 352 -5.32 34.29 82.38
CA LYS A 352 -6.72 34.66 82.11
C LYS A 352 -7.59 33.48 81.63
N ASP A 353 -7.00 32.45 81.03
CA ASP A 353 -7.70 31.25 80.55
C ASP A 353 -7.93 30.20 81.65
N SER A 354 -7.26 30.33 82.81
CA SER A 354 -7.34 29.38 83.94
C SER A 354 -8.50 29.62 84.92
N LEU A 355 -9.30 30.68 84.71
CA LEU A 355 -10.39 31.08 85.60
C LEU A 355 -11.54 30.07 85.57
N THR A 356 -11.87 29.50 86.73
CA THR A 356 -13.02 28.60 86.85
C THR A 356 -14.34 29.36 87.02
N GLU A 357 -15.44 28.79 86.49
CA GLU A 357 -16.78 29.38 86.60
C GLU A 357 -17.20 29.67 88.06
N LYS A 358 -16.72 28.85 89.00
CA LYS A 358 -17.00 29.03 90.43
C LYS A 358 -16.38 30.31 90.99
N GLN A 359 -15.18 30.67 90.55
CA GLN A 359 -14.48 31.89 90.98
C GLN A 359 -15.15 33.14 90.41
N VAL A 360 -15.46 33.12 89.11
CA VAL A 360 -16.13 34.24 88.42
C VAL A 360 -17.54 34.49 88.96
N LYS A 361 -18.31 33.43 89.23
CA LYS A 361 -19.67 33.55 89.80
C LYS A 361 -19.64 34.18 91.19
N LYS A 362 -18.67 33.80 92.03
CA LYS A 362 -18.49 34.36 93.37
C LYS A 362 -18.10 35.83 93.33
N VAL A 363 -17.26 36.25 92.37
CA VAL A 363 -16.90 37.66 92.15
C VAL A 363 -18.10 38.47 91.63
N LYS A 364 -18.91 37.90 90.72
CA LYS A 364 -20.15 38.55 90.23
C LYS A 364 -21.17 38.80 91.34
N GLU A 365 -21.18 38.03 92.43
CA GLU A 365 -22.06 38.29 93.58
C GLU A 365 -21.67 39.59 94.31
N TYR A 366 -20.38 39.92 94.39
CA TYR A 366 -19.92 41.21 94.93
C TYR A 366 -20.25 42.39 94.00
N MET A 367 -20.29 42.15 92.69
CA MET A 367 -20.62 43.16 91.66
C MET A 367 -22.11 43.49 91.53
N LYS A 368 -23.00 42.81 92.27
CA LYS A 368 -24.44 43.14 92.30
C LYS A 368 -24.76 44.37 93.16
N ASP A 369 -23.81 44.81 93.98
CA ASP A 369 -23.97 45.97 94.84
C ASP A 369 -23.86 47.27 94.00
N PRO A 370 -24.90 48.13 93.95
CA PRO A 370 -24.88 49.37 93.15
C PRO A 370 -23.77 50.35 93.52
N ALA A 371 -23.22 50.24 94.74
CA ALA A 371 -22.11 51.06 95.22
C ALA A 371 -20.72 50.54 94.77
N PHE A 372 -20.64 49.36 94.15
CA PHE A 372 -19.40 48.69 93.76
C PHE A 372 -18.99 49.04 92.31
N THR A 373 -18.72 50.33 92.08
CA THR A 373 -18.32 50.87 90.77
C THR A 373 -16.93 51.50 90.81
N TYR A 374 -16.27 51.57 89.66
CA TYR A 374 -14.94 52.17 89.53
C TYR A 374 -14.89 53.61 90.07
N ASP A 375 -15.90 54.43 89.75
CA ASP A 375 -15.95 55.84 90.18
C ASP A 375 -16.15 55.99 91.69
N SER A 376 -17.01 55.17 92.30
CA SER A 376 -17.24 55.19 93.76
C SER A 376 -16.01 54.74 94.55
N LEU A 377 -15.22 53.81 94.00
CA LEU A 377 -13.98 53.38 94.64
C LEU A 377 -12.82 54.35 94.40
N ARG A 378 -12.75 55.02 93.25
CA ARG A 378 -11.67 55.97 92.96
C ARG A 378 -11.65 57.14 93.95
N THR A 379 -12.82 57.56 94.44
CA THR A 379 -12.94 58.60 95.48
C THR A 379 -12.41 58.14 96.85
N ILE A 380 -12.35 56.84 97.11
CA ILE A 380 -11.98 56.26 98.40
C ILE A 380 -10.53 55.75 98.37
N SER A 381 -10.14 55.07 97.29
CA SER A 381 -8.79 54.53 97.08
C SER A 381 -8.51 54.34 95.60
N ILE A 382 -7.47 55.03 95.12
CA ILE A 382 -6.99 54.92 93.73
C ILE A 382 -6.50 53.50 93.44
N ALA A 383 -5.76 52.89 94.39
CA ALA A 383 -5.31 51.51 94.27
C ALA A 383 -6.44 50.47 94.34
N GLY A 384 -7.49 50.73 95.12
CA GLY A 384 -8.71 49.91 95.11
C GLY A 384 -9.45 49.96 93.77
N ALA A 385 -9.46 51.12 93.10
CA ALA A 385 -10.07 51.27 91.78
C ALA A 385 -9.27 50.56 90.67
N GLY A 386 -7.92 50.63 90.71
CA GLY A 386 -7.05 49.90 89.78
C GLY A 386 -7.21 48.37 89.88
N LEU A 387 -7.28 47.85 91.11
CA LEU A 387 -7.57 46.43 91.35
C LEU A 387 -8.98 46.04 90.87
N LEU A 388 -10.00 46.89 91.06
CA LEU A 388 -11.36 46.63 90.57
C LEU A 388 -11.42 46.60 89.03
N LYS A 389 -10.70 47.49 88.34
CA LYS A 389 -10.62 47.51 86.87
C LYS A 389 -10.04 46.21 86.31
N TRP A 390 -9.02 45.66 86.98
CA TRP A 390 -8.48 44.34 86.65
C TRP A 390 -9.47 43.20 86.89
N VAL A 391 -10.16 43.20 88.03
CA VAL A 391 -11.20 42.20 88.33
C VAL A 391 -12.31 42.24 87.27
N LEU A 392 -12.75 43.44 86.83
CA LEU A 392 -13.77 43.61 85.79
C LEU A 392 -13.32 43.09 84.42
N ALA A 393 -12.08 43.40 84.01
CA ALA A 393 -11.54 42.92 82.74
C ALA A 393 -11.39 41.39 82.70
N MET A 394 -10.96 40.77 83.80
CA MET A 394 -10.85 39.32 83.92
C MET A 394 -12.21 38.61 83.85
N VAL A 395 -13.24 39.20 84.44
CA VAL A 395 -14.62 38.68 84.38
C VAL A 395 -15.23 38.84 82.98
N ASN A 396 -14.93 39.94 82.27
CA ASN A 396 -15.39 40.16 80.90
C ASN A 396 -14.71 39.21 79.90
N TYR A 397 -13.38 39.03 80.00
CA TYR A 397 -12.66 38.08 79.15
C TYR A 397 -13.19 36.66 79.29
N ASN A 398 -13.46 36.18 80.51
CA ASN A 398 -14.00 34.84 80.72
C ASN A 398 -15.40 34.64 80.09
N ASN A 399 -16.26 35.68 80.06
CA ASN A 399 -17.57 35.60 79.40
C ASN A 399 -17.44 35.55 77.87
N VAL A 400 -16.50 36.31 77.31
CA VAL A 400 -16.21 36.32 75.87
C VAL A 400 -15.56 35.00 75.45
N ALA A 401 -14.56 34.53 76.19
CA ALA A 401 -13.91 33.23 75.97
C ALA A 401 -14.93 32.07 75.97
N LYS A 402 -15.90 32.06 76.90
CA LYS A 402 -16.97 31.07 76.95
C LYS A 402 -17.88 31.08 75.72
N THR A 403 -18.09 32.25 75.11
CA THR A 403 -18.95 32.41 73.92
C THR A 403 -18.20 32.03 72.65
N VAL A 404 -16.87 32.22 72.63
CA VAL A 404 -15.99 31.99 71.47
C VAL A 404 -15.41 30.56 71.43
N GLU A 405 -15.20 29.90 72.57
CA GLU A 405 -14.61 28.54 72.63
C GLU A 405 -15.43 27.47 71.86
N PRO A 406 -16.77 27.44 71.94
CA PRO A 406 -17.58 26.53 71.13
C PRO A 406 -17.46 26.82 69.62
N LYS A 407 -17.34 28.10 69.23
CA LYS A 407 -17.12 28.50 67.83
C LYS A 407 -15.73 28.07 67.35
N ARG A 408 -14.67 28.22 68.16
CA ARG A 408 -13.31 27.73 67.83
C ARG A 408 -13.25 26.22 67.65
N LYS A 409 -13.94 25.43 68.48
CA LYS A 409 -13.99 23.97 68.33
C LYS A 409 -14.73 23.55 67.06
N LYS A 410 -15.85 24.20 66.73
CA LYS A 410 -16.58 23.98 65.47
C LYS A 410 -15.74 24.33 64.24
N VAL A 411 -15.05 25.48 64.25
CA VAL A 411 -14.14 25.89 63.17
C VAL A 411 -12.99 24.89 63.02
N ALA A 412 -12.39 24.43 64.13
CA ALA A 412 -11.29 23.44 64.08
C ALA A 412 -11.75 22.07 63.54
N GLU A 413 -12.96 21.61 63.89
CA GLU A 413 -13.53 20.37 63.38
C GLU A 413 -13.93 20.50 61.90
N ALA A 414 -14.49 21.63 61.50
CA ALA A 414 -14.79 21.95 60.10
C ALA A 414 -13.52 22.07 59.24
N GLU A 415 -12.45 22.73 59.74
CA GLU A 415 -11.14 22.79 59.07
C GLU A 415 -10.49 21.39 58.93
N LYS A 416 -10.67 20.51 59.92
CA LYS A 416 -10.20 19.11 59.86
C LYS A 416 -10.96 18.31 58.80
N ASN A 417 -12.29 18.40 58.80
CA ASN A 417 -13.13 17.72 57.81
C ASN A 417 -12.87 18.27 56.40
N MET A 418 -12.64 19.57 56.26
CA MET A 418 -12.25 20.21 55.01
C MET A 418 -10.91 19.68 54.49
N ARG A 419 -9.90 19.47 55.36
CA ARG A 419 -8.63 18.85 54.95
C ARG A 419 -8.79 17.41 54.45
N ILE A 420 -9.65 16.63 55.12
CA ILE A 420 -9.94 15.25 54.70
C ILE A 420 -10.63 15.27 53.33
N ALA A 421 -11.68 16.08 53.18
CA ALA A 421 -12.41 16.19 51.92
C ALA A 421 -11.56 16.78 50.77
N GLN A 422 -10.64 17.72 51.05
CA GLN A 422 -9.66 18.21 50.08
C GLN A 422 -8.68 17.12 49.65
N LYS A 423 -8.24 16.26 50.57
CA LYS A 423 -7.38 15.11 50.25
C LYS A 423 -8.12 14.09 49.40
N ASP A 424 -9.38 13.81 49.71
CA ASP A 424 -10.22 12.91 48.92
C ASP A 424 -10.53 13.48 47.53
N LEU A 425 -10.74 14.80 47.42
CA LEU A 425 -10.87 15.48 46.13
C LEU A 425 -9.58 15.37 45.32
N ALA A 426 -8.42 15.61 45.93
CA ALA A 426 -7.13 15.46 45.24
C ALA A 426 -6.90 14.02 44.76
N GLN A 427 -7.27 13.02 45.57
CA GLN A 427 -7.20 11.62 45.17
C GLN A 427 -8.18 11.29 44.03
N THR A 428 -9.41 11.82 44.09
CA THR A 428 -10.40 11.63 43.02
C THR A 428 -9.95 12.29 41.72
N LYS A 429 -9.40 13.52 41.78
CA LYS A 429 -8.81 14.21 40.63
C LYS A 429 -7.62 13.44 40.03
N ALA A 430 -6.73 12.91 40.88
CA ALA A 430 -5.62 12.08 40.42
C ALA A 430 -6.10 10.79 39.74
N GLN A 431 -7.17 10.16 40.24
CA GLN A 431 -7.79 9.00 39.59
C GLN A 431 -8.43 9.35 38.24
N VAL A 432 -9.11 10.50 38.15
CA VAL A 432 -9.68 11.01 36.88
C VAL A 432 -8.56 11.27 35.87
N GLU A 433 -7.45 11.87 36.28
CA GLU A 433 -6.30 12.13 35.41
C GLU A 433 -5.63 10.85 34.92
N ALA A 434 -5.46 9.87 35.81
CA ALA A 434 -4.92 8.55 35.45
C ALA A 434 -5.83 7.82 34.45
N LEU A 435 -7.14 7.86 34.67
CA LEU A 435 -8.12 7.27 33.76
C LEU A 435 -8.18 8.02 32.42
N ASN A 436 -8.08 9.36 32.41
CA ASN A 436 -7.97 10.15 31.18
C ASN A 436 -6.72 9.81 30.37
N THR A 437 -5.59 9.60 31.04
CA THR A 437 -4.33 9.20 30.40
C THR A 437 -4.48 7.82 29.76
N GLU A 438 -5.10 6.88 30.47
CA GLU A 438 -5.37 5.54 29.94
C GLU A 438 -6.38 5.56 28.78
N LEU A 439 -7.42 6.38 28.87
CA LEU A 439 -8.40 6.57 27.81
C LEU A 439 -7.76 7.19 26.56
N SER A 440 -6.87 8.15 26.72
CA SER A 440 -6.07 8.72 25.61
C SER A 440 -5.18 7.65 24.95
N ARG A 441 -4.54 6.79 25.76
CA ARG A 441 -3.75 5.66 25.26
C ARG A 441 -4.60 4.66 24.47
N LEU A 442 -5.77 4.28 25.00
CA LEU A 442 -6.71 3.36 24.36
C LEU A 442 -7.28 3.97 23.07
N SER A 443 -7.66 5.24 23.08
CA SER A 443 -8.12 5.97 21.88
C SER A 443 -7.07 5.97 20.78
N LYS A 444 -5.79 6.22 21.12
CA LYS A 444 -4.70 6.16 20.14
C LYS A 444 -4.53 4.74 19.56
N GLN A 445 -4.57 3.71 20.41
CA GLN A 445 -4.52 2.31 19.95
C GLN A 445 -5.70 1.96 19.04
N PHE A 446 -6.89 2.50 19.35
CA PHE A 446 -8.08 2.31 18.52
C PHE A 446 -7.95 2.99 17.16
N GLU A 447 -7.40 4.21 17.10
CA GLU A 447 -7.12 4.89 15.83
C GLU A 447 -6.14 4.09 14.96
N GLU A 448 -5.04 3.60 15.55
CA GLU A 448 -4.03 2.79 14.86
C GLU A 448 -4.64 1.47 14.33
N LYS A 449 -5.41 0.76 15.17
CA LYS A 449 -6.07 -0.49 14.80
C LYS A 449 -7.17 -0.31 13.76
N THR A 450 -7.93 0.78 13.85
CA THR A 450 -8.96 1.13 12.87
C THR A 450 -8.33 1.46 11.51
N ALA A 451 -7.20 2.18 11.50
CA ALA A 451 -6.47 2.45 10.26
C ALA A 451 -5.95 1.16 9.60
N GLU A 452 -5.38 0.24 10.39
CA GLU A 452 -4.95 -1.09 9.92
C GLU A 452 -6.12 -1.90 9.36
N GLN A 453 -7.25 -1.93 10.07
CA GLN A 453 -8.47 -2.63 9.64
C GLN A 453 -9.04 -2.05 8.35
N GLN A 454 -9.07 -0.72 8.20
CA GLN A 454 -9.52 -0.06 6.98
C GLN A 454 -8.61 -0.36 5.78
N ASP A 455 -7.29 -0.36 5.97
CA ASP A 455 -6.34 -0.70 4.91
C ASP A 455 -6.48 -2.18 4.47
N LEU A 456 -6.59 -3.10 5.43
CA LEU A 456 -6.83 -4.51 5.15
C LEU A 456 -8.16 -4.73 4.41
N LYS A 457 -9.22 -4.04 4.83
CA LYS A 457 -10.54 -4.10 4.16
C LYS A 457 -10.46 -3.55 2.74
N ALA A 458 -9.81 -2.40 2.53
CA ALA A 458 -9.65 -1.82 1.21
C ALA A 458 -8.86 -2.73 0.26
N LYS A 459 -7.82 -3.41 0.77
CA LYS A 459 -7.05 -4.41 0.01
C LYS A 459 -7.91 -5.63 -0.36
N ALA A 460 -8.71 -6.14 0.58
CA ALA A 460 -9.61 -7.26 0.35
C ALA A 460 -10.70 -6.91 -0.68
N ASP A 461 -11.33 -5.74 -0.56
CA ASP A 461 -12.36 -5.26 -1.50
C ASP A 461 -11.78 -5.07 -2.92
N LEU A 462 -10.55 -4.55 -3.03
CA LEU A 462 -9.86 -4.42 -4.31
C LEU A 462 -9.57 -5.79 -4.94
N MET A 463 -9.09 -6.74 -4.13
CA MET A 463 -8.83 -8.11 -4.57
C MET A 463 -10.12 -8.80 -5.01
N GLU A 464 -11.23 -8.64 -4.29
CA GLU A 464 -12.54 -9.17 -4.67
C GLU A 464 -13.02 -8.61 -6.02
N ARG A 465 -12.89 -7.30 -6.25
CA ARG A 465 -13.25 -6.69 -7.54
C ARG A 465 -12.41 -7.25 -8.68
N ARG A 466 -11.10 -7.40 -8.46
CA ARG A 466 -10.18 -7.99 -9.45
C ARG A 466 -10.55 -9.44 -9.75
N LEU A 467 -10.89 -10.21 -8.71
CA LEU A 467 -11.28 -11.61 -8.86
C LEU A 467 -12.60 -11.75 -9.63
N VAL A 468 -13.61 -10.94 -9.33
CA VAL A 468 -14.88 -10.93 -10.07
C VAL A 468 -14.66 -10.58 -11.54
N ALA A 469 -13.82 -9.57 -11.82
CA ALA A 469 -13.48 -9.20 -13.18
C ALA A 469 -12.73 -10.33 -13.91
N ALA A 470 -11.73 -10.94 -13.27
CA ALA A 470 -10.96 -12.04 -13.84
C ALA A 470 -11.82 -13.29 -14.07
N SER A 471 -12.70 -13.65 -13.13
CA SER A 471 -13.63 -14.78 -13.26
C SER A 471 -14.60 -14.59 -14.43
N ARG A 472 -15.07 -13.35 -14.66
CA ARG A 472 -15.93 -13.02 -15.81
C ARG A 472 -15.20 -13.05 -17.16
N LEU A 473 -13.89 -12.87 -17.18
CA LEU A 473 -13.07 -12.96 -18.39
C LEU A 473 -12.73 -14.42 -18.74
N ILE A 474 -12.75 -15.32 -17.75
CA ILE A 474 -12.49 -16.75 -17.92
C ILE A 474 -13.77 -17.51 -18.30
N ALA A 475 -14.90 -17.13 -17.72
CA ALA A 475 -16.22 -17.68 -18.04
C ALA A 475 -16.68 -17.28 -19.46
#